data_AF-A0A5B7UWL5-F1
#
_entry.id   AF-A0A5B7UWL5-F1
#
_cell.length_a   1.000
_cell.length_b   1.000
_cell.length_c   1.000
_cell.angle_alpha   90.00
_cell.angle_beta   90.00
_cell.angle_gamma   90.00
#
_symmetry.space_group_name_H-M   'P 1'
#
loop_
_entity.id
_entity.type
_entity.pdbx_description
1 polymer ?
#
loop_
_entity_poly.entity_id
_entity_poly.type
_entity_poly.pdbx_seq_one_letter_code
_entity_poly.pdbx_strand_id
1 'polypeptide(L)' 'MMPAAALAAIRAAVEVAHGNGVQAPTDVAAHVADELTAAGWTLTLDEPPNVAPAAA' A
#
# COMPACT_ATOMS: atom_id res chain seq x y z
N MET A 1 -4.34 -9.40 12.91
CA MET A 1 -5.52 -8.49 12.95
C MET A 1 -5.02 -7.08 12.68
N MET A 2 -5.61 -6.37 11.73
CA MET A 2 -5.19 -5.01 11.36
C MET A 2 -5.93 -3.97 12.23
N PRO A 3 -5.25 -2.96 12.79
CA PRO A 3 -5.91 -1.90 13.55
C PRO A 3 -6.91 -1.13 12.68
N ALA A 4 -8.09 -0.78 13.22
CA ALA A 4 -9.12 -0.03 12.50
C ALA A 4 -8.60 1.33 11.99
N ALA A 5 -7.68 1.96 12.73
CA ALA A 5 -7.01 3.19 12.33
C ALA A 5 -6.13 3.02 11.08
N ALA A 6 -5.41 1.90 10.96
CA ALA A 6 -4.59 1.61 9.79
C ALA A 6 -5.46 1.37 8.55
N LEU A 7 -6.59 0.68 8.71
CA LEU A 7 -7.57 0.49 7.63
C LEU A 7 -8.16 1.82 7.16
N ALA A 8 -8.48 2.73 8.08
CA ALA A 8 -8.99 4.06 7.74
C ALA A 8 -7.96 4.90 6.98
N ALA A 9 -6.68 4.86 7.39
CA ALA A 9 -5.60 5.58 6.72
C ALA A 9 -5.36 5.07 5.29
N ILE A 10 -5.36 3.74 5.09
CA ILE A 10 -5.22 3.14 3.75
C ILE A 10 -6.38 3.53 2.85
N ARG A 11 -7.63 3.49 3.35
CA ARG A 11 -8.79 3.91 2.56
C ARG A 11 -8.72 5.36 2.12
N ALA A 12 -8.34 6.27 3.02
CA ALA A 12 -8.17 7.68 2.69
C ALA A 12 -7.09 7.86 1.60
N ALA A 13 -5.96 7.17 1.71
CA ALA A 13 -4.90 7.24 0.72
C ALA A 13 -5.32 6.67 -0.66
N VAL A 14 -6.14 5.61 -0.68
CA VAL A 14 -6.70 5.05 -1.93
C VAL A 14 -7.69 6.03 -2.58
N GLU A 15 -8.52 6.69 -1.78
CA GLU A 15 -9.44 7.73 -2.29
C GLU A 15 -8.67 8.91 -2.91
N VAL A 16 -7.57 9.33 -2.28
CA VAL A 16 -6.67 10.36 -2.84
C VAL A 16 -6.02 9.90 -4.15
N ALA A 17 -5.53 8.66 -4.23
CA ALA A 17 -4.95 8.11 -5.46
C ALA A 17 -5.97 8.12 -6.61
N HIS A 18 -7.20 7.69 -6.35
CA HIS A 18 -8.27 7.73 -7.33
C HIS A 18 -8.65 9.16 -7.74
N GLY A 19 -8.68 10.10 -6.78
CA GLY A 19 -8.92 11.53 -7.06
C GLY A 19 -7.85 12.15 -7.96
N ASN A 20 -6.61 11.66 -7.87
CA ASN A 20 -5.49 12.07 -8.69
C ASN A 20 -5.44 11.36 -10.07
N GLY A 21 -6.43 10.54 -10.40
CA GLY A 21 -6.51 9.82 -11.67
C GLY A 21 -5.59 8.59 -11.75
N VAL A 22 -5.00 8.17 -10.63
CA VAL A 22 -4.18 6.96 -10.55
C VAL A 22 -5.11 5.75 -10.46
N GLN A 23 -5.13 4.91 -11.50
CA GLN A 23 -6.04 3.75 -11.58
C GLN A 23 -5.31 2.41 -11.67
N ALA A 24 -4.04 2.40 -12.06
CA ALA A 24 -3.25 1.18 -12.11
C ALA A 24 -2.98 0.69 -10.67
N PRO A 25 -3.27 -0.59 -10.35
CA PRO A 25 -3.15 -1.10 -8.99
C PRO A 25 -1.76 -0.95 -8.37
N THR A 26 -0.70 -1.08 -9.17
CA THR A 26 0.69 -0.88 -8.76
C THR A 26 0.97 0.58 -8.39
N ASP A 27 0.39 1.50 -9.16
CA ASP A 27 0.62 2.93 -9.00
C ASP A 27 -0.20 3.47 -7.81
N VAL A 28 -1.40 2.91 -7.58
CA VAL A 28 -2.19 3.17 -6.37
C VAL A 28 -1.44 2.69 -5.13
N ALA A 29 -0.84 1.50 -5.15
CA ALA A 29 -0.08 0.99 -4.01
C ALA A 29 1.15 1.86 -3.70
N ALA A 30 1.89 2.29 -4.72
CA ALA A 30 3.00 3.23 -4.56
C ALA A 30 2.53 4.58 -3.98
N HIS A 31 1.45 5.14 -4.52
CA HIS A 31 0.90 6.40 -4.03
C HIS A 31 0.41 6.30 -2.57
N VAL A 32 -0.26 5.20 -2.21
CA VAL A 32 -0.69 4.94 -0.83
C VAL A 32 0.51 4.82 0.12
N ALA A 33 1.59 4.17 -0.33
CA ALA A 33 2.81 4.07 0.47
C ALA A 33 3.45 5.44 0.72
N ASP A 34 3.50 6.30 -0.30
CA ASP A 34 4.01 7.66 -0.19
C ASP A 34 3.17 8.51 0.77
N GLU A 35 1.84 8.48 0.65
CA GLU A 35 0.93 9.24 1.50
C GLU A 35 1.02 8.81 2.97
N LEU A 36 1.09 7.50 3.24
CA LEU A 36 1.25 6.98 4.60
C LEU A 36 2.62 7.34 5.18
N THR A 37 3.68 7.31 4.36
CA THR A 37 5.01 7.75 4.77
C THR A 37 5.04 9.24 5.08
N ALA A 38 4.40 10.07 4.26
CA ALA A 38 4.26 11.52 4.50
C ALA A 38 3.47 11.83 5.78
N ALA A 39 2.50 10.98 6.12
CA ALA A 39 1.78 11.03 7.39
C ALA A 39 2.61 10.54 8.61
N GLY A 40 3.87 10.15 8.40
CA GLY A 40 4.80 9.72 9.45
C GLY A 40 4.71 8.23 9.81
N TRP A 41 4.05 7.41 8.99
CA TRP A 41 3.97 5.97 9.22
C TRP A 41 5.21 5.27 8.70
N THR A 42 5.76 4.36 9.50
CA THR A 42 6.81 3.45 9.04
C THR A 42 6.18 2.23 8.38
N LEU A 43 6.35 2.09 7.07
CA LEU A 43 5.88 0.94 6.31
C LEU A 43 6.98 -0.11 6.25
N THR A 44 6.70 -1.32 6.72
CA THR A 44 7.57 -2.48 6.52
C THR A 44 6.98 -3.37 5.45
N LEU A 45 7.76 -3.65 4.41
CA LEU A 45 7.44 -4.73 3.48
C LEU A 45 7.68 -6.05 4.22
N ASP A 46 6.62 -6.67 4.71
CA ASP A 46 6.63 -8.12 4.89
C ASP A 46 6.59 -8.71 3.47
N GLU A 47 7.77 -8.89 2.88
CA GLU A 47 7.88 -9.64 1.63
C GLU A 47 7.28 -11.04 1.90
N PRO A 48 6.18 -11.43 1.23
CA PRO A 48 5.74 -12.81 1.33
C PRO A 48 6.92 -13.66 0.83
N PRO A 49 7.27 -14.76 1.53
CA PRO A 49 8.35 -15.62 1.07
C PRO A 49 8.09 -15.94 -0.39
N ASN A 50 9.07 -15.66 -1.25
CA ASN A 50 8.97 -15.90 -2.68
C ASN A 50 8.63 -17.39 -2.91
N VAL A 51 7.33 -17.70 -3.10
CA VAL A 51 6.84 -19.04 -3.41
C VAL A 51 6.90 -19.28 -4.92
N ALA A 52 7.76 -18.57 -5.66
CA ALA A 52 8.13 -19.04 -6.98
C ALA A 52 8.78 -20.42 -6.80
N PRO A 53 8.22 -21.50 -7.37
CA PRO A 53 8.92 -22.77 -7.38
C PRO A 53 10.25 -22.51 -8.10
N ALA A 54 11.36 -22.81 -7.44
CA ALA A 54 12.66 -22.81 -8.06
C ALA A 54 12.55 -23.65 -9.34
N ALA A 55 12.69 -23.01 -10.49
CA ALA A 55 12.71 -23.71 -11.77
C ALA A 55 13.91 -24.68 -11.74
N ALA A 56 13.60 -25.96 -11.90
CA ALA A 56 14.56 -27.07 -11.94
C ALA A 56 15.32 -27.10 -13.26
#